data_AF-A0A1B9M2Z8-F1
#
_entry.id   AF-A0A1B9M2Z8-F1
#
_cell.length_a   1.000
_cell.length_b   1.000
_cell.length_c   1.000
_cell.angle_alpha   90.00
_cell.angle_beta   90.00
_cell.angle_gamma   90.00
#
_symmetry.space_group_name_H-M   'P 1'
#
loop_
_entity.id
_entity.type
_entity.pdbx_description
1 polymer ?
#
loop_
_entity_poly.entity_id
_entity_poly.type
_entity_poly.pdbx_seq_one_letter_code
_entity_poly.pdbx_strand_id
1 'polypeptide(L)'
;MLYLIFVTIIWSFSFSFIGVYISGQVDTWFAVVMRVLLAFITFLPFLRFRNIKLKTLFLLMGVGACQLGIMYFFYYNSFQYISVPEVLLFTIFTPIYVTVIYDLLQRHPLRLSYLFTAIIAVIGAAIIRYDHISANFIIGFLLIQGANIVFALGQVGYKRIMEIYPMPQHQAFAWVYFGAVIVATVGWLLFGDASKLPTTILQWSIIIWLGVVASGICYFLWNFGATKVDSGTLAIMNNVVIPTGILVNVVIWHQSLDWLRFILGSVVIVLALLLHYKVKNRSLS
;
A
#
# COMPACT_ATOMS: atom_id res chain seq x y z
N MET A 1 -2.76 6.72 -14.81
CA MET A 1 -1.44 6.12 -14.48
C MET A 1 -0.46 7.12 -13.86
N LEU A 2 -0.36 8.36 -14.34
CA LEU A 2 0.58 9.37 -13.81
C LEU A 2 0.57 9.52 -12.27
N TYR A 3 -0.61 9.59 -11.64
CA TYR A 3 -0.73 9.65 -10.18
C TYR A 3 -0.06 8.47 -9.48
N LEU A 4 -0.22 7.25 -10.01
CA LEU A 4 0.36 6.04 -9.43
C LEU A 4 1.88 6.08 -9.54
N ILE A 5 2.42 6.46 -10.71
CA ILE A 5 3.87 6.58 -10.94
C ILE A 5 4.47 7.62 -9.99
N PHE A 6 3.86 8.80 -9.90
CA PHE A 6 4.31 9.88 -9.02
C PHE A 6 4.37 9.41 -7.56
N VAL A 7 3.31 8.76 -7.08
CA VAL A 7 3.26 8.21 -5.72
C VAL A 7 4.31 7.11 -5.53
N THR A 8 4.47 6.21 -6.50
CA THR A 8 5.48 5.14 -6.43
C THR A 8 6.89 5.71 -6.22
N ILE A 9 7.24 6.79 -6.90
CA ILE A 9 8.54 7.46 -6.73
C ILE A 9 8.68 7.98 -5.30
N ILE A 10 7.73 8.77 -4.79
CA ILE A 10 7.80 9.34 -3.43
C ILE A 10 7.82 8.25 -2.36
N TRP A 11 7.00 7.22 -2.50
CA TRP A 11 7.00 6.09 -1.56
C TRP A 11 8.33 5.34 -1.56
N SER A 12 9.01 5.24 -2.69
CA SER A 12 10.34 4.60 -2.76
C SER A 12 11.37 5.29 -1.87
N PHE A 13 11.39 6.64 -1.84
CA PHE A 13 12.21 7.40 -0.87
C PHE A 13 11.72 7.22 0.57
N SER A 14 10.40 7.22 0.77
CA SER A 14 9.79 7.11 2.10
C SER A 14 10.11 5.78 2.79
N PHE A 15 10.07 4.66 2.06
CA PHE A 15 10.46 3.34 2.58
C PHE A 15 11.92 3.33 3.05
N SER A 16 12.78 4.00 2.30
CA SER A 16 14.20 4.10 2.61
C SER A 16 14.44 4.87 3.92
N PHE A 17 13.76 6.01 4.11
CA PHE A 17 13.84 6.76 5.37
C PHE A 17 13.28 6.02 6.58
N ILE A 18 12.20 5.26 6.41
CA ILE A 18 11.64 4.43 7.49
C ILE A 18 12.68 3.41 7.95
N GLY A 19 13.34 2.72 7.02
CA GLY A 19 14.34 1.71 7.34
C GLY A 19 15.53 2.27 8.12
N VAL A 20 16.04 3.44 7.72
CA VAL A 20 17.27 4.01 8.32
C VAL A 20 17.01 4.74 9.64
N TYR A 21 15.91 5.48 9.77
CA TYR A 21 15.74 6.44 10.87
C TYR A 21 14.62 6.10 11.86
N ILE A 22 13.69 5.22 11.50
CA ILE A 22 12.49 4.91 12.30
C ILE A 22 12.53 3.46 12.79
N SER A 23 12.79 2.51 11.89
CA SER A 23 12.80 1.08 12.22
C SER A 23 13.82 0.76 13.31
N GLY A 24 13.38 0.04 14.36
CA GLY A 24 14.22 -0.32 15.51
C GLY A 24 14.52 0.81 16.50
N GLN A 25 14.27 2.08 16.14
CA GLN A 25 14.57 3.26 16.97
C GLN A 25 13.33 3.91 17.58
N VAL A 26 12.22 3.92 16.83
CA VAL A 26 10.95 4.54 17.22
C VAL A 26 9.87 3.47 17.25
N ASP A 27 8.95 3.57 18.21
CA ASP A 27 7.77 2.72 18.26
C ASP A 27 6.99 2.79 16.94
N THR A 28 6.78 1.63 16.36
CA THR A 28 6.23 1.53 15.02
C THR A 28 4.73 1.83 15.01
N TRP A 29 4.03 1.46 16.08
CA TRP A 29 2.63 1.81 16.29
C TRP A 29 2.44 3.33 16.44
N PHE A 30 3.30 3.97 17.22
CA PHE A 30 3.32 5.43 17.35
C PHE A 30 3.55 6.11 15.99
N ALA A 31 4.54 5.64 15.22
CA ALA A 31 4.82 6.18 13.91
C ALA A 31 3.62 6.07 12.96
N VAL A 32 2.85 4.97 13.02
CA VAL A 32 1.60 4.80 12.25
C VAL A 32 0.55 5.82 12.67
N VAL A 33 0.29 5.94 13.98
CA VAL A 33 -0.69 6.90 14.52
C VAL A 33 -0.36 8.30 14.06
N MET A 34 0.88 8.74 14.26
CA MET A 34 1.31 10.07 13.84
C MET A 34 1.16 10.29 12.34
N ARG A 35 1.49 9.27 11.53
CA ARG A 35 1.34 9.36 10.08
C ARG A 35 -0.11 9.54 9.64
N VAL A 36 -1.03 8.73 10.17
CA VAL A 36 -2.45 8.83 9.80
C VAL A 36 -3.12 10.06 10.42
N LEU A 37 -2.68 10.49 11.61
CA LEU A 37 -3.16 11.71 12.27
C LEU A 37 -2.75 12.95 11.50
N LEU A 38 -1.48 13.07 11.11
CA LEU A 38 -1.00 14.19 10.30
C LEU A 38 -1.67 14.21 8.92
N ALA A 39 -1.89 13.03 8.32
CA ALA A 39 -2.67 12.91 7.09
C ALA A 39 -4.11 13.39 7.28
N PHE A 40 -4.77 13.02 8.39
CA PHE A 40 -6.10 13.50 8.73
C PHE A 40 -6.13 15.01 8.92
N ILE A 41 -5.17 15.58 9.67
CA ILE A 41 -5.03 17.03 9.87
C ILE A 41 -4.88 17.75 8.54
N THR A 42 -4.07 17.21 7.62
CA THR A 42 -3.89 17.76 6.26
C THR A 42 -5.20 17.81 5.48
N PHE A 43 -6.10 16.85 5.72
CA PHE A 43 -7.41 16.75 5.05
C PHE A 43 -8.58 17.34 5.85
N LEU A 44 -8.33 17.82 7.06
CA LEU A 44 -9.35 18.38 7.95
C LEU A 44 -10.12 19.56 7.33
N PRO A 45 -9.49 20.49 6.57
CA PRO A 45 -10.22 21.57 5.88
C PRO A 45 -11.26 21.07 4.86
N PHE A 46 -11.13 19.83 4.40
CA PHE A 46 -12.05 19.21 3.45
C PHE A 46 -13.13 18.34 4.11
N LEU A 47 -13.09 18.19 5.44
CA LEU A 47 -14.08 17.39 6.16
C LEU A 47 -15.45 18.07 6.09
N ARG A 48 -16.43 17.37 5.50
CA ARG A 48 -17.82 17.83 5.40
C ARG A 48 -18.78 16.74 5.84
N PHE A 49 -19.81 17.17 6.57
CA PHE A 49 -20.90 16.31 7.06
C PHE A 49 -22.20 16.52 6.27
N ARG A 50 -22.35 17.71 5.67
CA ARG A 50 -23.61 18.12 5.03
C ARG A 50 -23.80 17.41 3.70
N ASN A 51 -25.00 16.88 3.48
CA ASN A 51 -25.44 16.21 2.25
C ASN A 51 -24.75 14.87 1.92
N ILE A 52 -24.13 14.20 2.90
CA ILE A 52 -23.58 12.85 2.72
C ILE A 52 -24.37 11.84 3.55
N LYS A 53 -24.79 10.74 2.93
CA LYS A 53 -25.51 9.67 3.64
C LYS A 53 -24.57 9.01 4.66
N LEU A 54 -25.07 8.79 5.88
CA LEU A 54 -24.27 8.20 6.97
C LEU A 54 -23.66 6.84 6.60
N LYS A 55 -24.39 6.03 5.81
CA LYS A 55 -23.88 4.78 5.24
C LYS A 55 -22.58 4.98 4.44
N THR A 56 -22.52 6.01 3.61
CA THR A 56 -21.32 6.30 2.79
C THR A 56 -20.15 6.72 3.68
N LEU A 57 -20.41 7.47 4.75
CA LEU A 57 -19.38 7.87 5.72
C LEU A 57 -18.76 6.65 6.41
N PHE A 58 -19.58 5.73 6.92
CA PHE A 58 -19.07 4.51 7.54
C PHE A 58 -18.33 3.61 6.56
N LEU A 59 -18.76 3.53 5.30
CA LEU A 59 -18.04 2.79 4.26
C LEU A 59 -16.65 3.41 4.00
N LEU A 60 -16.55 4.74 3.93
CA LEU A 60 -15.28 5.45 3.76
C LEU A 60 -14.37 5.30 4.98
N MET A 61 -14.90 5.40 6.19
CA MET A 61 -14.15 5.10 7.41
C MET A 61 -13.65 3.65 7.42
N GLY A 62 -14.48 2.71 6.96
CA GLY A 62 -14.12 1.31 6.79
C GLY A 62 -12.96 1.10 5.82
N VAL A 63 -12.91 1.86 4.70
CA VAL A 63 -11.76 1.86 3.79
C VAL A 63 -10.47 2.22 4.53
N GLY A 64 -10.48 3.31 5.30
CA GLY A 64 -9.31 3.75 6.05
C GLY A 64 -8.92 2.80 7.17
N ALA A 65 -9.91 2.29 7.90
CA ALA A 65 -9.74 1.25 8.90
C ALA A 65 -9.03 0.02 8.31
N CYS A 66 -9.44 -0.46 7.14
CA CYS A 66 -8.77 -1.57 6.46
C CYS A 66 -7.38 -1.15 5.95
N GLN A 67 -7.31 -0.19 5.03
CA GLN A 67 -6.11 0.12 4.26
C GLN A 67 -4.96 0.70 5.08
N LEU A 68 -5.28 1.48 6.12
CA LEU A 68 -4.33 2.29 6.89
C LEU A 68 -4.37 2.01 8.40
N GLY A 69 -5.17 1.03 8.84
CA GLY A 69 -5.29 0.64 10.25
C GLY A 69 -5.01 -0.85 10.46
N ILE A 70 -6.02 -1.69 10.24
CA ILE A 70 -5.99 -3.14 10.44
C ILE A 70 -4.87 -3.78 9.62
N MET A 71 -4.65 -3.34 8.38
CA MET A 71 -3.53 -3.82 7.57
C MET A 71 -2.19 -3.71 8.31
N TYR A 72 -1.94 -2.60 9.00
CA TYR A 72 -0.70 -2.38 9.74
C TYR A 72 -0.56 -3.32 10.93
N PHE A 73 -1.66 -3.76 11.55
CA PHE A 73 -1.60 -4.79 12.59
C PHE A 73 -0.96 -6.07 12.07
N PHE A 74 -1.46 -6.59 10.96
CA PHE A 74 -0.90 -7.77 10.33
C PHE A 74 0.53 -7.54 9.82
N TYR A 75 0.76 -6.39 9.17
CA TYR A 75 2.05 -6.04 8.60
C TYR A 75 3.16 -5.97 9.66
N TYR A 76 2.95 -5.28 10.77
CA TYR A 76 4.00 -5.11 11.78
C TYR A 76 4.22 -6.35 12.65
N ASN A 77 3.16 -7.11 12.97
CA ASN A 77 3.33 -8.39 13.64
C ASN A 77 4.11 -9.39 12.78
N SER A 78 4.05 -9.28 11.44
CA SER A 78 4.82 -10.16 10.56
C SER A 78 6.34 -10.05 10.77
N PHE A 79 6.87 -8.87 11.17
CA PHE A 79 8.30 -8.69 11.42
C PHE A 79 8.85 -9.47 12.61
N GLN A 80 7.99 -10.05 13.45
CA GLN A 80 8.43 -10.97 14.50
C GLN A 80 8.80 -12.36 13.97
N TYR A 81 8.33 -12.70 12.76
CA TYR A 81 8.44 -14.04 12.19
C TYR A 81 9.22 -14.07 10.88
N ILE A 82 9.20 -12.96 10.12
CA ILE A 82 9.82 -12.86 8.81
C ILE A 82 10.63 -11.56 8.68
N SER A 83 11.73 -11.67 7.95
CA SER A 83 12.65 -10.57 7.67
C SER A 83 12.03 -9.53 6.71
N VAL A 84 12.65 -8.35 6.63
CA VAL A 84 12.24 -7.30 5.69
C VAL A 84 12.23 -7.81 4.23
N PRO A 85 13.25 -8.53 3.73
CA PRO A 85 13.20 -9.16 2.40
C PRO A 85 12.05 -10.15 2.21
N GLU A 86 11.74 -10.98 3.21
CA GLU A 86 10.62 -11.94 3.14
C GLU A 86 9.25 -11.22 3.09
N VAL A 87 9.02 -10.18 3.90
CA VAL A 87 7.81 -9.33 3.81
C VAL A 87 7.65 -8.76 2.40
N LEU A 88 8.75 -8.25 1.89
CA LEU A 88 8.88 -7.66 0.56
C LEU A 88 8.71 -8.68 -0.58
N LEU A 89 9.05 -9.94 -0.35
CA LEU A 89 8.80 -11.06 -1.26
C LEU A 89 7.34 -11.52 -1.18
N PHE A 90 6.71 -11.49 -0.02
CA PHE A 90 5.35 -11.97 0.16
C PHE A 90 4.27 -10.93 -0.12
N THR A 91 4.62 -9.64 -0.16
CA THR A 91 3.74 -8.55 -0.59
C THR A 91 3.51 -8.53 -2.10
N ILE A 92 4.33 -9.26 -2.87
CA ILE A 92 4.18 -9.38 -4.33
C ILE A 92 2.83 -9.94 -4.75
N PHE A 93 2.12 -10.63 -3.85
CA PHE A 93 0.79 -11.24 -4.06
C PHE A 93 -0.35 -10.23 -4.02
N THR A 94 -0.12 -9.01 -3.55
CA THR A 94 -1.12 -7.91 -3.52
C THR A 94 -1.89 -7.72 -4.84
N PRO A 95 -1.26 -7.75 -6.03
CA PRO A 95 -1.96 -7.64 -7.32
C PRO A 95 -3.06 -8.69 -7.53
N ILE A 96 -2.84 -9.92 -7.05
CA ILE A 96 -3.83 -11.01 -7.15
C ILE A 96 -5.06 -10.65 -6.32
N TYR A 97 -4.86 -10.25 -5.06
CA TYR A 97 -5.96 -9.86 -4.18
C TYR A 97 -6.71 -8.63 -4.70
N VAL A 98 -5.98 -7.62 -5.22
CA VAL A 98 -6.59 -6.44 -5.84
C VAL A 98 -7.52 -6.84 -6.99
N THR A 99 -7.08 -7.73 -7.87
CA THR A 99 -7.87 -8.18 -9.01
C THR A 99 -9.10 -8.99 -8.56
N VAL A 100 -8.89 -9.99 -7.71
CA VAL A 100 -9.94 -10.91 -7.25
C VAL A 100 -10.99 -10.18 -6.41
N ILE A 101 -10.58 -9.41 -5.40
CA ILE A 101 -11.52 -8.71 -4.51
C ILE A 101 -12.33 -7.69 -5.30
N TYR A 102 -11.70 -7.00 -6.27
CA TYR A 102 -12.43 -6.05 -7.09
C TYR A 102 -13.50 -6.72 -7.96
N ASP A 103 -13.18 -7.82 -8.64
CA ASP A 103 -14.16 -8.55 -9.46
C ASP A 103 -15.32 -9.10 -8.59
N LEU A 104 -15.01 -9.61 -7.38
CA LEU A 104 -16.01 -10.03 -6.40
C LEU A 104 -16.92 -8.87 -5.96
N LEU A 105 -16.35 -7.70 -5.65
CA LEU A 105 -17.10 -6.49 -5.28
C LEU A 105 -17.97 -5.94 -6.43
N GLN A 106 -17.55 -6.16 -7.68
CA GLN A 106 -18.35 -5.84 -8.86
C GLN A 106 -19.39 -6.92 -9.19
N ARG A 107 -19.37 -8.10 -8.53
CA ARG A 107 -20.15 -9.29 -8.89
C ARG A 107 -19.91 -9.72 -10.35
N HIS A 108 -18.70 -9.48 -10.85
CA HIS A 108 -18.29 -9.91 -12.17
C HIS A 108 -17.62 -11.29 -12.09
N PRO A 109 -17.71 -12.12 -13.15
CA PRO A 109 -16.89 -13.31 -13.23
C PRO A 109 -15.42 -12.92 -13.20
N LEU A 110 -14.59 -13.75 -12.54
CA LEU A 110 -13.16 -13.50 -12.44
C LEU A 110 -12.55 -13.35 -13.83
N ARG A 111 -11.93 -12.20 -14.09
CA ARG A 111 -11.22 -11.97 -15.35
C ARG A 111 -9.91 -12.73 -15.32
N LEU A 112 -9.95 -13.99 -15.76
CA LEU A 112 -8.79 -14.90 -15.76
C LEU A 112 -7.56 -14.29 -16.43
N SER A 113 -7.75 -13.47 -17.46
CA SER A 113 -6.66 -12.72 -18.11
C SER A 113 -6.00 -11.68 -17.20
N TYR A 114 -6.77 -11.01 -16.33
CA TYR A 114 -6.24 -10.02 -15.39
C TYR A 114 -5.54 -10.73 -14.23
N LEU A 115 -6.11 -11.86 -13.77
CA LEU A 115 -5.46 -12.73 -12.79
C LEU A 115 -4.12 -13.27 -13.32
N PHE A 116 -4.10 -13.72 -14.58
CA PHE A 116 -2.89 -14.24 -15.23
C PHE A 116 -1.78 -13.19 -15.32
N THR A 117 -2.11 -11.96 -15.74
CA THR A 117 -1.12 -10.87 -15.81
C THR A 117 -0.65 -10.43 -14.41
N ALA A 118 -1.51 -10.47 -13.40
CA ALA A 118 -1.12 -10.27 -12.00
C ALA A 118 -0.16 -11.37 -11.50
N ILE A 119 -0.39 -12.64 -11.86
CA ILE A 119 0.53 -13.76 -11.54
C ILE A 119 1.89 -13.58 -12.23
N ILE A 120 1.93 -13.10 -13.48
CA ILE A 120 3.21 -12.81 -14.14
C ILE A 120 3.96 -11.69 -13.40
N ALA A 121 3.26 -10.62 -12.98
CA ALA A 121 3.87 -9.53 -12.19
C ALA A 121 4.38 -10.02 -10.83
N VAL A 122 3.69 -10.96 -10.20
CA VAL A 122 4.14 -11.68 -8.99
C VAL A 122 5.45 -12.43 -9.27
N ILE A 123 5.49 -13.24 -10.34
CA ILE A 123 6.70 -13.99 -10.73
C ILE A 123 7.88 -13.04 -11.00
N GLY A 124 7.64 -11.94 -11.71
CA GLY A 124 8.68 -10.94 -11.98
C GLY A 124 9.25 -10.35 -10.69
N ALA A 125 8.40 -9.97 -9.74
CA ALA A 125 8.85 -9.47 -8.44
C ALA A 125 9.55 -10.56 -7.59
N ALA A 126 9.13 -11.82 -7.69
CA ALA A 126 9.78 -12.95 -7.02
C ALA A 126 11.20 -13.20 -7.57
N ILE A 127 11.42 -13.08 -8.89
CA ILE A 127 12.76 -13.22 -9.51
C ILE A 127 13.73 -12.17 -8.94
N ILE A 128 13.27 -10.94 -8.69
CA ILE A 128 14.10 -9.88 -8.10
C ILE A 128 14.51 -10.24 -6.66
N ARG A 129 13.63 -10.89 -5.89
CA ARG A 129 13.71 -11.00 -4.42
C ARG A 129 13.83 -12.41 -3.88
N TYR A 130 14.13 -13.41 -4.70
CA TYR A 130 14.32 -14.76 -4.19
C TYR A 130 15.52 -14.80 -3.24
N ASP A 131 15.25 -15.09 -1.97
CA ASP A 131 16.22 -15.22 -0.89
C ASP A 131 15.93 -16.49 -0.09
N HIS A 132 16.86 -16.92 0.77
CA HIS A 132 16.70 -18.10 1.61
C HIS A 132 15.53 -17.92 2.59
N ILE A 133 14.48 -18.73 2.43
CA ILE A 133 13.28 -18.68 3.30
C ILE A 133 13.58 -19.38 4.63
N SER A 134 13.25 -18.73 5.74
CA SER A 134 13.45 -19.27 7.08
C SER A 134 12.53 -20.48 7.37
N ALA A 135 12.95 -21.42 8.22
CA ALA A 135 12.19 -22.65 8.49
C ALA A 135 10.84 -22.44 9.22
N ASN A 136 10.62 -21.28 9.84
CA ASN A 136 9.41 -20.93 10.61
C ASN A 136 8.57 -19.81 9.97
N PHE A 137 8.72 -19.57 8.67
CA PHE A 137 8.13 -18.43 7.96
C PHE A 137 6.59 -18.44 7.85
N ILE A 138 5.93 -19.59 8.08
CA ILE A 138 4.50 -19.78 7.77
C ILE A 138 3.61 -18.75 8.48
N ILE A 139 3.85 -18.49 9.77
CA ILE A 139 3.05 -17.52 10.53
C ILE A 139 3.23 -16.12 9.95
N GLY A 140 4.48 -15.70 9.70
CA GLY A 140 4.78 -14.42 9.08
C GLY A 140 4.18 -14.28 7.68
N PHE A 141 4.23 -15.35 6.88
CA PHE A 141 3.60 -15.45 5.57
C PHE A 141 2.08 -15.27 5.65
N LEU A 142 1.40 -15.98 6.57
CA LEU A 142 -0.05 -15.84 6.75
C LEU A 142 -0.43 -14.44 7.23
N LEU A 143 0.34 -13.85 8.14
CA LEU A 143 0.15 -12.47 8.60
C LEU A 143 0.26 -11.49 7.43
N ILE A 144 1.32 -11.57 6.63
CA ILE A 144 1.50 -10.62 5.52
C ILE A 144 0.47 -10.84 4.40
N GLN A 145 0.01 -12.07 4.16
CA GLN A 145 -1.15 -12.28 3.27
C GLN A 145 -2.42 -11.66 3.83
N GLY A 146 -2.65 -11.77 5.15
CA GLY A 146 -3.72 -11.04 5.84
C GLY A 146 -3.62 -9.53 5.62
N ALA A 147 -2.43 -8.96 5.76
CA ALA A 147 -2.17 -7.54 5.48
C ALA A 147 -2.51 -7.19 4.02
N ASN A 148 -2.03 -7.98 3.06
CA ASN A 148 -2.26 -7.76 1.63
C ASN A 148 -3.76 -7.81 1.28
N ILE A 149 -4.51 -8.75 1.86
CA ILE A 149 -5.96 -8.90 1.64
C ILE A 149 -6.71 -7.68 2.20
N VAL A 150 -6.42 -7.29 3.44
CA VAL A 150 -7.06 -6.15 4.09
C VAL A 150 -6.71 -4.84 3.38
N PHE A 151 -5.47 -4.69 2.94
CA PHE A 151 -5.02 -3.57 2.10
C PHE A 151 -5.82 -3.51 0.79
N ALA A 152 -5.86 -4.62 0.07
CA ALA A 152 -6.54 -4.72 -1.22
C ALA A 152 -8.04 -4.43 -1.07
N LEU A 153 -8.69 -4.96 -0.03
CA LEU A 153 -10.08 -4.68 0.30
C LEU A 153 -10.33 -3.18 0.51
N GLY A 154 -9.46 -2.49 1.26
CA GLY A 154 -9.57 -1.04 1.42
C GLY A 154 -9.39 -0.28 0.10
N GLN A 155 -8.33 -0.60 -0.65
CA GLN A 155 -8.01 0.06 -1.92
C GLN A 155 -9.12 -0.11 -2.97
N VAL A 156 -9.55 -1.35 -3.22
CA VAL A 156 -10.57 -1.63 -4.23
C VAL A 156 -11.98 -1.32 -3.73
N GLY A 157 -12.19 -1.40 -2.42
CA GLY A 157 -13.39 -0.92 -1.74
C GLY A 157 -13.58 0.57 -1.95
N TYR A 158 -12.53 1.39 -1.79
CA TYR A 158 -12.59 2.83 -2.08
C TYR A 158 -13.03 3.10 -3.52
N LYS A 159 -12.36 2.45 -4.47
CA LYS A 159 -12.69 2.54 -5.89
C LYS A 159 -14.17 2.20 -6.13
N ARG A 160 -14.65 1.09 -5.58
CA ARG A 160 -16.04 0.64 -5.72
C ARG A 160 -17.03 1.61 -5.08
N ILE A 161 -16.72 2.15 -3.91
CA ILE A 161 -17.54 3.15 -3.23
C ILE A 161 -17.66 4.41 -4.08
N MET A 162 -16.57 4.88 -4.71
CA MET A 162 -16.59 6.05 -5.61
C MET A 162 -17.37 5.80 -6.91
N GLU A 163 -17.44 4.56 -7.39
CA GLU A 163 -18.30 4.19 -8.54
C GLU A 163 -19.79 4.23 -8.20
N ILE A 164 -20.17 3.79 -6.99
CA ILE A 164 -21.58 3.69 -6.56
C ILE A 164 -22.08 5.01 -5.95
N TYR A 165 -21.22 5.71 -5.21
CA TYR A 165 -21.54 6.95 -4.51
C TYR A 165 -20.52 8.05 -4.89
N PRO A 166 -20.58 8.58 -6.13
CA PRO A 166 -19.64 9.60 -6.57
C PRO A 166 -19.72 10.85 -5.69
N MET A 167 -18.56 11.34 -5.27
CA MET A 167 -18.42 12.57 -4.49
C MET A 167 -17.02 13.18 -4.68
N PRO A 168 -16.80 14.44 -4.28
CA PRO A 168 -15.46 15.03 -4.31
C PRO A 168 -14.49 14.20 -3.46
N GLN A 169 -13.49 13.61 -4.11
CA GLN A 169 -12.63 12.62 -3.47
C GLN A 169 -11.79 13.20 -2.32
N HIS A 170 -11.45 14.48 -2.36
CA HIS A 170 -10.77 15.16 -1.24
C HIS A 170 -11.63 15.19 0.04
N GLN A 171 -12.95 15.30 -0.08
CA GLN A 171 -13.87 15.21 1.06
C GLN A 171 -14.04 13.76 1.51
N ALA A 172 -14.11 12.82 0.56
CA ALA A 172 -14.19 11.40 0.88
C ALA A 172 -12.96 10.93 1.67
N PHE A 173 -11.77 11.41 1.30
CA PHE A 173 -10.52 10.99 1.92
C PHE A 173 -10.33 11.49 3.35
N ALA A 174 -10.95 12.62 3.72
CA ALA A 174 -10.99 13.06 5.12
C ALA A 174 -11.66 12.00 6.01
N TRP A 175 -12.74 11.37 5.55
CA TRP A 175 -13.43 10.28 6.25
C TRP A 175 -12.65 8.97 6.26
N VAL A 176 -11.91 8.68 5.19
CA VAL A 176 -10.95 7.57 5.14
C VAL A 176 -9.91 7.74 6.25
N TYR A 177 -9.24 8.90 6.32
CA TYR A 177 -8.25 9.13 7.37
C TYR A 177 -8.85 9.10 8.78
N PHE A 178 -10.07 9.61 8.96
CA PHE A 178 -10.73 9.54 10.25
C PHE A 178 -10.89 8.09 10.74
N GLY A 179 -11.36 7.19 9.87
CA GLY A 179 -11.45 5.75 10.19
C GLY A 179 -10.08 5.12 10.47
N ALA A 180 -9.05 5.51 9.73
CA ALA A 180 -7.67 5.06 9.95
C ALA A 180 -7.12 5.52 11.31
N VAL A 181 -7.34 6.79 11.69
CA VAL A 181 -6.90 7.36 12.97
C VAL A 181 -7.52 6.59 14.15
N ILE A 182 -8.81 6.27 14.08
CA ILE A 182 -9.49 5.50 15.15
C ILE A 182 -8.79 4.15 15.35
N VAL A 183 -8.63 3.38 14.27
CA VAL A 183 -8.04 2.03 14.36
C VAL A 183 -6.58 2.09 14.76
N ALA A 184 -5.79 3.00 14.17
CA ALA A 184 -4.38 3.15 14.51
C ALA A 184 -4.20 3.54 15.98
N THR A 185 -5.02 4.46 16.49
CA THR A 185 -4.97 4.88 17.89
C THR A 185 -5.29 3.73 18.83
N VAL A 186 -6.34 2.95 18.53
CA VAL A 186 -6.66 1.74 19.30
C VAL A 186 -5.50 0.74 19.24
N GLY A 187 -4.87 0.55 18.07
CA GLY A 187 -3.71 -0.31 17.93
C GLY A 187 -2.52 0.14 18.80
N TRP A 188 -2.21 1.43 18.82
CA TRP A 188 -1.14 1.96 19.68
C TRP A 188 -1.46 1.86 21.17
N LEU A 189 -2.71 2.07 21.58
CA LEU A 189 -3.11 1.90 22.98
C LEU A 189 -2.99 0.46 23.47
N LEU A 190 -3.17 -0.52 22.57
CA LEU A 190 -3.11 -1.94 22.91
C LEU A 190 -1.69 -2.53 22.79
N PHE A 191 -0.88 -2.05 21.84
CA PHE A 191 0.39 -2.70 21.46
C PHE A 191 1.58 -1.75 21.37
N GLY A 192 1.38 -0.45 21.57
CA GLY A 192 2.41 0.57 21.47
C GLY A 192 3.35 0.59 22.67
N ASP A 193 4.55 1.12 22.42
CA ASP A 193 5.59 1.27 23.43
C ASP A 193 5.93 2.76 23.63
N ALA A 194 5.38 3.35 24.70
CA ALA A 194 5.61 4.75 25.04
C ALA A 194 7.06 5.04 25.49
N SER A 195 7.89 4.03 25.74
CA SER A 195 9.31 4.24 26.04
C SER A 195 10.14 4.54 24.79
N LYS A 196 9.61 4.24 23.59
CA LYS A 196 10.30 4.41 22.30
C LYS A 196 9.71 5.53 21.45
N LEU A 197 9.36 6.65 22.07
CA LEU A 197 8.92 7.84 21.35
C LEU A 197 10.09 8.52 20.62
N PRO A 198 9.85 9.24 19.51
CA PRO A 198 10.91 9.96 18.82
C PRO A 198 11.56 11.01 19.72
N THR A 199 12.88 10.97 19.83
CA THR A 199 13.66 11.87 20.71
C THR A 199 14.42 12.94 19.95
N THR A 200 14.60 12.78 18.64
CA THR A 200 15.42 13.69 17.83
C THR A 200 14.58 14.53 16.87
N ILE A 201 15.06 15.75 16.56
CA ILE A 201 14.46 16.64 15.56
C ILE A 201 14.39 15.95 14.19
N LEU A 202 15.40 15.14 13.86
CA LEU A 202 15.44 14.39 12.60
C LEU A 202 14.30 13.37 12.51
N GLN A 203 14.08 12.55 13.55
CA GLN A 203 12.97 11.59 13.58
C GLN A 203 11.62 12.29 13.47
N TRP A 204 11.41 13.40 14.19
CA TRP A 204 10.18 14.19 14.07
C TRP A 204 9.98 14.77 12.67
N SER A 205 11.03 15.32 12.05
CA SER A 205 10.98 15.85 10.69
C SER A 205 10.62 14.76 9.68
N ILE A 206 11.16 13.56 9.84
CA ILE A 206 10.84 12.40 9.01
C ILE A 206 9.40 11.95 9.24
N ILE A 207 8.91 11.89 10.49
CA ILE A 207 7.51 11.56 10.79
C ILE A 207 6.56 12.58 10.17
N ILE A 208 6.90 13.88 10.21
CA ILE A 208 6.10 14.93 9.56
C ILE A 208 6.05 14.72 8.06
N TRP A 209 7.20 14.49 7.41
CA TRP A 209 7.26 14.17 5.98
C TRP A 209 6.43 12.92 5.63
N LEU A 210 6.60 11.85 6.41
CA LEU A 210 5.87 10.60 6.24
C LEU A 210 4.37 10.77 6.47
N GLY A 211 3.96 11.64 7.38
CA GLY A 211 2.55 11.90 7.70
C GLY A 211 1.87 12.77 6.66
N VAL A 212 2.43 13.94 6.36
CA VAL A 212 1.82 14.93 5.46
C VAL A 212 1.95 14.49 4.00
N VAL A 213 3.14 14.09 3.57
CA VAL A 213 3.41 13.82 2.16
C VAL A 213 3.17 12.35 1.83
N ALA A 214 3.89 11.43 2.46
CA ALA A 214 3.81 10.02 2.11
C ALA A 214 2.46 9.39 2.49
N SER A 215 1.90 9.79 3.65
CA SER A 215 0.60 9.32 4.12
C SER A 215 -0.56 10.20 3.68
N GLY A 216 -0.47 11.53 3.78
CA GLY A 216 -1.54 12.45 3.38
C GLY A 216 -1.69 12.58 1.86
N ILE A 217 -0.73 13.22 1.20
CA ILE A 217 -0.85 13.50 -0.23
C ILE A 217 -0.82 12.20 -1.05
N CYS A 218 0.14 11.32 -0.78
CA CYS A 218 0.37 10.16 -1.63
C CYS A 218 -0.70 9.08 -1.53
N TYR A 219 -1.24 8.73 -0.34
CA TYR A 219 -2.35 7.77 -0.30
C TYR A 219 -3.62 8.32 -0.94
N PHE A 220 -3.89 9.62 -0.79
CA PHE A 220 -4.98 10.27 -1.51
C PHE A 220 -4.78 10.16 -3.02
N LEU A 221 -3.62 10.57 -3.55
CA LEU A 221 -3.32 10.50 -4.98
C LEU A 221 -3.31 9.06 -5.50
N TRP A 222 -2.88 8.09 -4.69
CA TRP A 222 -2.89 6.67 -5.03
C TRP A 222 -4.31 6.16 -5.22
N ASN A 223 -5.17 6.39 -4.22
CA ASN A 223 -6.56 5.97 -4.29
C ASN A 223 -7.36 6.76 -5.35
N PHE A 224 -7.05 8.05 -5.53
CA PHE A 224 -7.57 8.83 -6.64
C PHE A 224 -7.17 8.22 -7.98
N GLY A 225 -5.88 7.90 -8.15
CA GLY A 225 -5.35 7.23 -9.34
C GLY A 225 -6.00 5.86 -9.57
N ALA A 226 -6.26 5.09 -8.51
CA ALA A 226 -6.97 3.81 -8.55
C ALA A 226 -8.39 3.94 -9.13
N THR A 227 -9.10 5.04 -8.84
CA THR A 227 -10.41 5.32 -9.47
C THR A 227 -10.32 5.61 -10.97
N LYS A 228 -9.13 5.96 -11.49
CA LYS A 228 -8.90 6.37 -12.89
C LYS A 228 -8.30 5.28 -13.78
N VAL A 229 -8.02 4.10 -13.25
CA VAL A 229 -7.46 2.97 -14.01
C VAL A 229 -8.28 1.71 -13.80
N ASP A 230 -8.14 0.70 -14.65
CA ASP A 230 -8.75 -0.62 -14.42
C ASP A 230 -8.02 -1.41 -13.31
N SER A 231 -8.67 -2.46 -12.80
CA SER A 231 -8.16 -3.28 -11.69
C SER A 231 -6.85 -3.99 -12.02
N GLY A 232 -6.64 -4.43 -13.26
CA GLY A 232 -5.39 -5.09 -13.66
C GLY A 232 -4.21 -4.10 -13.72
N THR A 233 -4.43 -2.89 -14.26
CA THR A 233 -3.42 -1.82 -14.23
C THR A 233 -3.07 -1.45 -12.78
N LEU A 234 -4.09 -1.30 -11.92
CA LEU A 234 -3.89 -1.01 -10.50
C LEU A 234 -3.12 -2.12 -9.79
N ALA A 235 -3.46 -3.37 -10.08
CA ALA A 235 -2.78 -4.56 -9.56
C ALA A 235 -1.29 -4.53 -9.92
N ILE A 236 -0.95 -4.34 -11.19
CA ILE A 236 0.45 -4.30 -11.64
C ILE A 236 1.22 -3.15 -10.98
N MET A 237 0.62 -1.95 -10.89
CA MET A 237 1.25 -0.80 -10.27
C MET A 237 1.59 -1.01 -8.78
N ASN A 238 0.86 -1.87 -8.06
CA ASN A 238 1.20 -2.22 -6.67
C ASN A 238 2.59 -2.88 -6.56
N ASN A 239 3.07 -3.59 -7.58
CA ASN A 239 4.41 -4.19 -7.57
C ASN A 239 5.51 -3.30 -8.16
N VAL A 240 5.17 -2.20 -8.85
CA VAL A 240 6.18 -1.29 -9.46
C VAL A 240 6.98 -0.53 -8.39
N VAL A 241 6.45 -0.41 -7.17
CA VAL A 241 7.18 0.18 -6.04
C VAL A 241 8.38 -0.63 -5.60
N ILE A 242 8.39 -1.95 -5.86
CA ILE A 242 9.48 -2.84 -5.48
C ILE A 242 10.79 -2.49 -6.21
N PRO A 243 10.86 -2.53 -7.56
CA PRO A 243 12.09 -2.19 -8.27
C PRO A 243 12.49 -0.73 -8.05
N THR A 244 11.51 0.19 -7.96
CA THR A 244 11.79 1.62 -7.72
C THR A 244 12.42 1.86 -6.35
N GLY A 245 11.92 1.18 -5.30
CA GLY A 245 12.49 1.24 -3.96
C GLY A 245 13.91 0.67 -3.87
N ILE A 246 14.18 -0.41 -4.61
CA ILE A 246 15.54 -0.99 -4.68
C ILE A 246 16.51 0.02 -5.31
N LEU A 247 16.13 0.63 -6.45
CA LEU A 247 16.98 1.63 -7.12
C LEU A 247 17.29 2.82 -6.20
N VAL A 248 16.29 3.33 -5.47
CA VAL A 248 16.50 4.41 -4.50
C VAL A 248 17.53 4.00 -3.44
N ASN A 249 17.48 2.77 -2.92
CA ASN A 249 18.43 2.34 -1.91
C ASN A 249 19.86 2.17 -2.48
N VAL A 250 20.00 1.72 -3.73
CA VAL A 250 21.30 1.63 -4.41
C VAL A 250 21.88 3.02 -4.65
N VAL A 251 21.06 3.96 -5.12
CA VAL A 251 21.52 5.32 -5.47
C VAL A 251 21.85 6.15 -4.23
N ILE A 252 21.05 6.06 -3.17
CA ILE A 252 21.23 6.89 -1.97
C ILE A 252 22.19 6.26 -0.97
N TRP A 253 22.11 4.95 -0.75
CA TRP A 253 22.85 4.26 0.31
C TRP A 253 23.97 3.37 -0.22
N HIS A 254 24.21 3.38 -1.53
CA HIS A 254 25.26 2.58 -2.18
C HIS A 254 25.19 1.08 -1.83
N GLN A 255 23.98 0.55 -1.59
CA GLN A 255 23.79 -0.87 -1.32
C GLN A 255 24.16 -1.72 -2.55
N SER A 256 24.75 -2.88 -2.29
CA SER A 256 25.06 -3.87 -3.33
C SER A 256 23.77 -4.46 -3.92
N LEU A 257 23.71 -4.53 -5.25
CA LEU A 257 22.57 -5.07 -5.98
C LEU A 257 23.03 -6.20 -6.92
N ASP A 258 22.30 -7.32 -6.91
CA ASP A 258 22.39 -8.31 -7.98
C ASP A 258 21.67 -7.76 -9.23
N TRP A 259 22.46 -7.15 -10.12
CA TRP A 259 21.97 -6.51 -11.34
C TRP A 259 21.28 -7.49 -12.28
N LEU A 260 21.70 -8.76 -12.32
CA LEU A 260 21.12 -9.75 -13.21
C LEU A 260 19.69 -10.09 -12.78
N ARG A 261 19.50 -10.43 -11.51
CA ARG A 261 18.16 -10.72 -10.95
C ARG A 261 17.24 -9.50 -11.05
N PHE A 262 17.77 -8.31 -10.77
CA PHE A 262 17.03 -7.06 -10.86
C PHE A 262 16.51 -6.78 -12.29
N ILE A 263 17.39 -6.87 -13.30
CA ILE A 263 17.03 -6.62 -14.70
C ILE A 263 16.00 -7.64 -15.17
N LEU A 264 16.24 -8.93 -14.92
CA LEU A 264 15.33 -10.00 -15.35
C LEU A 264 13.93 -9.82 -14.76
N GLY A 265 13.82 -9.62 -13.45
CA GLY A 265 12.52 -9.44 -12.82
C GLY A 265 11.82 -8.14 -13.22
N SER A 266 12.58 -7.04 -13.42
CA SER A 266 12.02 -5.77 -13.90
C SER A 266 11.46 -5.90 -15.32
N VAL A 267 12.16 -6.60 -16.21
CA VAL A 267 11.68 -6.89 -17.57
C VAL A 267 10.39 -7.70 -17.52
N VAL A 268 10.29 -8.71 -16.65
CA VAL A 268 9.06 -9.51 -16.50
C VAL A 268 7.87 -8.65 -16.03
N ILE A 269 8.08 -7.73 -15.07
CA ILE A 269 7.03 -6.80 -14.62
C ILE A 269 6.57 -5.88 -15.76
N VAL A 270 7.50 -5.34 -16.55
CA VAL A 270 7.19 -4.50 -17.72
C VAL A 270 6.44 -5.30 -18.78
N LEU A 271 6.87 -6.53 -19.08
CA LEU A 271 6.18 -7.41 -20.02
C LEU A 271 4.76 -7.76 -19.55
N ALA A 272 4.54 -7.96 -18.25
CA ALA A 272 3.20 -8.16 -17.68
C ALA A 272 2.29 -6.95 -17.95
N LEU A 273 2.81 -5.73 -17.79
CA LEU A 273 2.09 -4.49 -18.10
C LEU A 273 1.74 -4.37 -19.58
N LEU A 274 2.70 -4.66 -20.47
CA LEU A 274 2.48 -4.61 -21.91
C LEU A 274 1.47 -5.67 -22.38
N LEU A 275 1.55 -6.88 -21.81
CA LEU A 275 0.61 -7.96 -22.08
C LEU A 275 -0.80 -7.59 -21.62
N HIS A 276 -0.93 -7.04 -20.39
CA HIS A 276 -2.21 -6.57 -19.87
C HIS A 276 -2.85 -5.53 -20.77
N TYR A 277 -2.07 -4.56 -21.24
CA TYR A 277 -2.55 -3.53 -22.15
C TYR A 277 -3.05 -4.12 -23.48
N LYS A 278 -2.31 -5.09 -24.06
CA LYS A 278 -2.75 -5.80 -25.28
C LYS A 278 -4.03 -6.60 -25.06
N VAL A 279 -4.15 -7.31 -23.94
CA VAL A 279 -5.34 -8.13 -23.64
C VAL A 279 -6.57 -7.27 -23.41
N LYS A 280 -6.42 -6.15 -22.69
CA LYS A 280 -7.51 -5.18 -22.48
C LYS A 280 -8.01 -4.58 -23.80
N ASN A 281 -7.11 -4.21 -24.70
CA ASN A 281 -7.51 -3.64 -26.00
C ASN A 281 -8.23 -4.65 -26.88
N ARG A 282 -7.88 -5.95 -26.80
CA ARG A 282 -8.60 -7.03 -27.49
C ARG A 282 -9.98 -7.35 -26.90
N SER A 283 -10.21 -7.08 -25.62
CA SER A 283 -11.54 -7.28 -25.00
C SER A 283 -12.52 -6.12 -25.26
N LEU A 284 -12.01 -4.99 -25.78
CA LEU A 284 -12.79 -3.79 -26.09
C LEU A 284 -13.11 -3.67 -27.61
N SER A 285 -12.48 -4.49 -28.45
CA SER A 285 -12.75 -4.66 -29.89
C SER A 285 -13.70 -5.82 -30.12
#